data_AF-A0A945EVU8-F1
#
_entry.id   AF-A0A945EVU8-F1
#
_cell.length_a   1.000
_cell.length_b   1.000
_cell.length_c   1.000
_cell.angle_alpha   90.00
_cell.angle_beta   90.00
_cell.angle_gamma   90.00
#
_symmetry.space_group_name_H-M   'P 1'
#
loop_
_entity.id
_entity.type
_entity.pdbx_description
1 polymer ?
#
loop_
_entity_poly.entity_id
_entity_poly.type
_entity_poly.pdbx_seq_one_letter_code
_entity_poly.pdbx_strand_id
1 'polypeptide(L)' 'MKPSIPKGTRDFSPIEVANRTFIMNTIKASFEIFGFQPIETPSFENSATLMGKYGEEG' A
#
# COMPACT_ATOMS: atom_id res chain seq x y z
N MET A 1 -19.19 8.20 -22.61
CA MET A 1 -18.33 8.68 -21.50
C MET A 1 -16.91 8.19 -21.77
N LYS A 2 -15.89 9.05 -21.79
CA LYS A 2 -14.50 8.59 -21.93
C LYS A 2 -14.01 8.06 -20.58
N PRO A 3 -13.33 6.91 -20.53
CA PRO A 3 -12.68 6.46 -19.30
C PRO A 3 -11.70 7.52 -18.79
N SER A 4 -11.67 7.73 -17.48
CA SER A 4 -10.74 8.64 -16.82
C SER A 4 -10.24 8.02 -15.53
N ILE A 5 -8.99 8.31 -15.18
CA ILE A 5 -8.38 7.88 -13.93
C ILE A 5 -9.06 8.63 -12.76
N PRO A 6 -9.49 7.95 -11.68
CA PRO A 6 -10.05 8.60 -10.50
C PRO A 6 -9.11 9.68 -9.93
N LYS A 7 -9.68 10.79 -9.45
CA LYS A 7 -8.90 11.87 -8.83
C LYS A 7 -8.03 11.32 -7.69
N GLY A 8 -6.75 11.71 -7.69
CA GLY A 8 -5.79 11.25 -6.68
C GLY A 8 -5.11 9.91 -7.00
N THR A 9 -5.36 9.32 -8.18
CA THR A 9 -4.72 8.07 -8.62
C THR A 9 -3.95 8.29 -9.94
N ARG A 10 -3.04 7.36 -10.26
CA ARG A 10 -2.27 7.34 -11.51
C ARG A 10 -1.84 5.92 -11.87
N ASP A 11 -1.65 5.67 -13.16
CA ASP A 11 -1.02 4.45 -13.64
C ASP A 11 0.50 4.50 -13.48
N PHE A 12 1.13 3.33 -13.44
CA PHE A 12 2.59 3.19 -13.41
C PHE A 12 3.07 2.46 -14.66
N SER A 13 4.11 2.99 -15.28
CA SER A 13 4.80 2.35 -16.39
C SER A 13 5.57 1.09 -15.92
N PRO A 14 5.94 0.18 -16.84
CA PRO A 14 6.72 -1.01 -16.48
C PRO A 14 8.02 -0.71 -15.72
N ILE A 15 8.72 0.37 -16.07
CA ILE A 15 9.98 0.74 -15.41
C ILE A 15 9.75 1.24 -13.98
N GLU A 16 8.65 1.97 -13.74
CA GLU A 16 8.27 2.39 -12.39
C GLU A 16 7.89 1.20 -11.52
N VAL A 17 7.14 0.24 -12.08
CA VAL A 17 6.80 -1.00 -11.37
C VAL A 17 8.06 -1.79 -11.01
N ALA A 18 9.00 -1.96 -11.95
CA ALA A 18 10.27 -2.65 -11.70
C ALA A 18 11.07 -2.00 -10.56
N ASN A 19 11.21 -0.67 -10.58
CA ASN A 19 11.91 0.07 -9.54
C ASN A 19 11.21 -0.05 -8.17
N ARG A 20 9.88 0.03 -8.14
CA ARG A 20 9.10 -0.14 -6.88
C ARG A 20 9.27 -1.55 -6.31
N THR A 21 9.25 -2.58 -7.17
CA THR A 21 9.48 -3.98 -6.75
C THR A 21 10.87 -4.15 -6.15
N PHE A 22 11.92 -3.56 -6.74
CA PHE A 22 13.27 -3.59 -6.19
C PHE A 22 13.34 -3.00 -4.77
N ILE A 23 12.74 -1.83 -4.57
CA ILE A 23 12.68 -1.17 -3.25
C ILE A 23 11.95 -2.05 -2.23
N MET A 24 10.76 -2.54 -2.59
CA MET A 24 9.96 -3.39 -1.69
C MET A 24 10.70 -4.68 -1.31
N ASN A 25 11.39 -5.32 -2.26
CA ASN A 25 12.14 -6.55 -1.98
C ASN A 25 13.33 -6.29 -1.06
N THR A 26 14.03 -5.16 -1.21
CA THR A 26 15.14 -4.77 -0.33
C THR A 26 14.67 -4.58 1.11
N ILE A 27 13.51 -3.94 1.29
CA ILE A 27 12.90 -3.73 2.60
C ILE A 27 12.46 -5.07 3.21
N LYS A 28 11.75 -5.91 2.45
CA LYS A 28 11.29 -7.24 2.89
C LYS A 28 12.45 -8.12 3.36
N ALA A 29 13.51 -8.21 2.56
CA ALA A 29 14.71 -8.99 2.91
C ALA A 29 15.33 -8.52 4.23
N SER A 30 15.34 -7.21 4.49
CA SER A 30 15.82 -6.68 5.76
C SER A 30 14.96 -7.15 6.93
N PHE A 31 13.63 -7.06 6.82
CA PHE A 31 12.72 -7.55 7.86
C PHE A 31 12.83 -9.06 8.11
N GLU A 32 13.00 -9.86 7.06
CA GLU A 32 13.18 -11.31 7.17
C GLU A 32 14.44 -11.69 7.95
N ILE A 33 15.55 -10.94 7.79
CA ILE A 33 16.79 -11.15 8.57
C ILE A 33 16.55 -11.00 10.08
N PHE A 34 15.64 -10.11 10.48
CA PHE A 34 15.28 -9.91 11.89
C PHE A 34 14.11 -10.81 12.36
N GLY A 35 13.71 -11.78 11.55
CA GLY A 35 12.71 -12.79 11.92
C GLY A 35 11.25 -12.31 11.87
N PHE A 36 10.99 -11.13 11.31
CA PHE A 36 9.61 -10.65 11.13
C PHE A 36 8.88 -11.48 10.08
N GLN A 37 7.63 -11.82 10.36
CA GLN A 37 6.75 -12.53 9.44
C GLN A 37 5.75 -11.56 8.79
N PRO A 38 5.48 -11.68 7.49
CA PRO A 38 4.47 -10.85 6.85
C PRO A 38 3.06 -11.25 7.29
N ILE A 39 2.17 -10.27 7.40
CA ILE A 39 0.72 -10.46 7.49
C ILE A 39 0.05 -9.53 6.49
N GLU A 40 -1.04 -9.98 5.90
CA GLU A 40 -1.85 -9.18 4.98
C GLU A 40 -3.28 -9.13 5.51
N THR A 41 -3.89 -7.96 5.37
CA THR A 41 -5.29 -7.71 5.76
C THR A 41 -6.08 -7.21 4.56
N PRO A 42 -7.41 -7.35 4.54
CA PRO A 42 -8.24 -6.80 3.47
C PRO A 42 -8.02 -5.28 3.29
N SER A 43 -8.19 -4.79 2.06
CA SER A 43 -8.04 -3.35 1.76
C SER A 43 -9.13 -2.48 2.38
N PHE A 44 -10.28 -3.07 2.73
CA PHE A 44 -11.38 -2.40 3.39
C PHE A 44 -11.70 -3.09 4.71
N GLU A 45 -11.85 -2.29 5.76
CA GLU A 45 -12.24 -2.71 7.09
C GLU A 45 -13.61 -2.13 7.46
N ASN A 46 -14.26 -2.68 8.49
CA ASN A 46 -15.49 -2.11 9.01
C ASN A 46 -15.26 -0.67 9.48
N SER A 47 -16.21 0.23 9.23
CA SER A 47 -16.11 1.64 9.64
C SER A 47 -15.83 1.80 11.14
N ALA A 48 -16.46 0.96 11.98
CA ALA A 48 -16.23 0.95 13.43
C ALA A 48 -14.79 0.59 13.83
N THR A 49 -14.05 -0.14 12.98
CA THR A 49 -12.63 -0.46 13.21
C THR A 49 -11.73 0.77 13.02
N LEU A 50 -12.09 1.63 12.06
CA LEU A 50 -11.28 2.80 11.64
C LEU A 50 -11.65 4.08 12.40
N MET A 51 -12.90 4.22 12.83
CA MET A 51 -13.41 5.43 13.47
C MET A 51 -12.67 5.76 14.77
N GLY A 52 -12.30 7.03 14.94
CA GLY A 52 -11.64 7.53 16.16
C GLY A 52 -10.16 7.12 16.32
N LYS A 53 -9.57 6.45 15.33
CA LYS A 53 -8.14 6.05 15.34
C LYS A 53 -7.19 7.13 14.82
N TYR A 54 -7.70 8.09 14.05
CA TYR A 54 -6.90 9.03 13.27
C TYR A 54 -7.06 10.50 13.71
N GLY A 55 -7.72 10.75 14.85
CA GLY A 55 -7.99 12.12 15.32
C GLY A 55 -8.88 12.92 14.36
N GLU A 56 -8.75 14.24 14.36
CA GLU A 56 -9.52 15.16 13.50
C GLU A 56 -9.06 15.16 12.02
N GLU A 57 -7.90 14.56 11.72
CA GLU A 57 -7.33 14.48 10.37
C GLU A 57 -7.71 13.20 9.61
N GLY A 58 -8.52 12.34 10.23
CA GLY A 58 -8.95 11.01 9.77
C GLY A 58 -10.13 10.96 8.84
#